data_AF-A0A5E4FI66-F1
#
_entry.id   AF-A0A5E4FI66-F1
#
_cell.length_a   1.000
_cell.length_b   1.000
_cell.length_c   1.000
_cell.angle_alpha   90.00
_cell.angle_beta   90.00
_cell.angle_gamma   90.00
#
_symmetry.space_group_name_H-M   'P 1'
#
loop_
_entity.id
_entity.type
_entity.pdbx_description
1 polymer ?
#
loop_
_entity_poly.entity_id
_entity_poly.type
_entity_poly.pdbx_seq_one_letter_code
_entity_poly.pdbx_strand_id
1 'polypeptide(L)'
;MGEKNRQIGHYSSSQKILLVGEGDFSFSACLAQAFCSAANMVATTLESEDTLFTEHWSSEAHLEELERRGCLVLYEVDVYEMHQHPTLMCMKFDIIIFNFPHAGHYSWLCERDDELIQMHRDLLKAFFKSARGMLSQGGEVHVSHRDDYPYDLWKLKELAEKAGLVLKEKVWFEKSNYPGYHNKRGGGIQSNKKFPLNECNQTTSTLNKQKGDVNLERLEAGLATARALIREATSKFNHSALEDADYVPQGDIYRNAYAFHRSHLLMENLFKIYVYEEGEPPIFHNGPCKNIYSMEGLFLSFMETDTKFRTLDPDKAHVYFLPFSVVMIIEYLFHPIIRDKAVLERTVVDYVRVVSNKYPFWNRSLGADHVMLSCHDWGPRATWYVKQLYFVAIRVLCNANTSEHFNPKKDASFPEINLETGDITGLVGGLPPSERTTLAFFAGHMHGRIRPLLFQHWKEKDKDLLVYETLPEGVSYHDMLKKSKYCICPSGHEVASPRIAEAIYAECVPVLISQHYVLPFSDVLNWESFSVQVSVSEIPHLKEILMGIPEEQYRRMQKRVKQVQRHFVVNSPPKRFDVFHMIIHSIWLRRLNVRIYG
;
A
#
# COMPACT_ATOMS: atom_id res chain seq x y z
N MET A 1 17.81 8.28 23.08
CA MET A 1 17.05 8.47 24.34
C MET A 1 15.59 8.58 23.96
N GLY A 2 14.74 7.65 24.41
CA GLY A 2 13.30 7.72 24.11
C GLY A 2 12.64 8.84 24.90
N GLU A 3 11.80 9.64 24.26
CA GLU A 3 10.98 10.65 24.94
C GLU A 3 10.11 9.96 26.01
N LYS A 4 10.18 10.44 27.26
CA LYS A 4 9.31 9.93 28.34
C LYS A 4 7.88 10.33 28.03
N ASN A 5 6.98 9.35 27.96
CA ASN A 5 5.54 9.61 27.85
C ASN A 5 5.05 10.36 29.10
N ARG A 6 4.48 11.54 28.91
CA ARG A 6 3.96 12.40 29.99
C ARG A 6 2.44 12.38 29.97
N GLN A 7 1.81 12.49 31.13
CA GLN A 7 0.37 12.32 31.28
C GLN A 7 -0.23 13.37 32.22
N ILE A 8 -1.46 13.81 31.92
CA ILE A 8 -2.32 14.61 32.78
C ILE A 8 -3.75 14.08 32.67
N GLY A 9 -4.33 13.65 33.79
CA GLY A 9 -5.61 12.95 33.80
C GLY A 9 -5.59 11.72 32.87
N HIS A 10 -6.53 11.68 31.93
CA HIS A 10 -6.67 10.59 30.94
C HIS A 10 -5.88 10.82 29.65
N TYR A 11 -5.12 11.92 29.55
CA TYR A 11 -4.44 12.34 28.32
C TYR A 11 -2.93 12.20 28.43
N SER A 12 -2.28 11.74 27.36
CA SER A 12 -0.85 11.49 27.29
C SER A 12 -0.21 12.10 26.05
N SER A 13 1.09 12.40 26.14
CA SER A 13 1.88 12.95 25.03
C SER A 13 2.05 11.98 23.86
N SER A 14 1.72 10.70 24.04
CA SER A 14 1.72 9.69 22.96
C SER A 14 0.45 9.64 22.12
N GLN A 15 -0.65 10.26 22.58
CA GLN A 15 -1.92 10.26 21.86
C GLN A 15 -2.00 11.44 20.89
N LYS A 16 -2.61 11.26 19.73
CA LYS A 16 -2.97 12.34 18.82
C LYS A 16 -4.34 12.92 19.21
N ILE A 17 -4.37 14.20 19.56
CA ILE A 17 -5.52 14.83 20.25
C ILE A 17 -6.12 15.94 19.38
N LEU A 18 -7.44 15.94 19.23
CA LEU A 18 -8.21 17.06 18.68
C LEU A 18 -9.02 17.72 19.80
N LEU A 19 -8.88 19.03 19.97
CA LEU A 19 -9.66 19.84 20.91
C LEU A 19 -10.61 20.71 20.12
N VAL A 20 -11.91 20.58 20.39
CA VAL A 20 -12.99 21.16 19.59
C VAL A 20 -13.73 22.22 20.39
N GLY A 21 -13.96 23.38 19.76
CA GLY A 21 -14.71 24.49 20.35
C GLY A 21 -13.98 25.13 21.53
N GLU A 22 -12.66 25.29 21.41
CA GLU A 22 -11.85 25.98 22.39
C GLU A 22 -12.27 27.46 22.46
N GLY A 23 -12.63 27.92 23.65
CA GLY A 23 -12.92 29.34 23.90
C GLY A 23 -11.61 30.15 23.97
N ASP A 24 -11.04 30.31 25.16
CA ASP A 24 -9.77 31.01 25.33
C ASP A 24 -8.53 30.12 25.22
N PHE A 25 -8.65 28.88 24.71
CA PHE A 25 -7.56 27.91 24.53
C PHE A 25 -6.81 27.48 25.81
N SER A 26 -7.29 27.87 26.98
CA SER A 26 -6.62 27.58 28.26
C SER A 26 -6.53 26.09 28.59
N PHE A 27 -7.48 25.28 28.11
CA PHE A 27 -7.43 23.82 28.30
C PHE A 27 -6.34 23.18 27.44
N SER A 28 -6.31 23.52 26.15
CA SER A 28 -5.23 23.11 25.25
C SER A 28 -3.85 23.53 25.80
N ALA A 29 -3.69 24.78 26.24
CA ALA A 29 -2.42 25.25 26.80
C ALA A 29 -2.00 24.47 28.06
N CYS A 30 -2.96 24.11 28.94
CA CYS A 30 -2.73 23.27 30.10
C CYS A 30 -2.15 21.89 29.72
N LEU A 31 -2.76 21.21 28.73
CA LEU A 31 -2.27 19.91 28.25
C LEU A 31 -0.88 20.04 27.63
N ALA A 32 -0.68 21.05 26.77
CA ALA A 32 0.60 21.31 26.11
C ALA A 32 1.74 21.57 27.12
N GLN A 33 1.44 22.26 28.22
CA GLN A 33 2.40 22.51 29.29
C GLN A 33 2.77 21.22 30.04
N ALA A 34 1.77 20.39 30.37
CA ALA A 34 1.99 19.09 31.03
C ALA A 34 2.81 18.13 30.15
N PHE A 35 2.54 18.09 28.84
CA PHE A 35 3.30 17.27 27.88
C PHE A 35 4.66 17.86 27.53
N CYS A 36 4.86 19.15 27.82
CA CYS A 36 5.98 19.95 27.34
C CYS A 36 6.13 20.00 25.81
N SER A 37 5.08 19.66 25.07
CA SER A 37 4.97 19.66 23.62
C SER A 37 3.48 19.73 23.25
N ALA A 38 3.17 20.25 22.07
CA ALA A 38 1.83 20.23 21.48
C ALA A 38 1.82 19.72 20.03
N ALA A 39 2.93 19.13 19.56
CA ALA A 39 3.05 18.62 18.19
C ALA A 39 2.04 17.49 17.85
N ASN A 40 1.50 16.84 18.88
CA ASN A 40 0.48 15.81 18.79
C ASN A 40 -0.96 16.36 18.91
N MET A 41 -1.14 17.68 19.02
CA MET A 41 -2.42 18.33 19.30
C MET A 41 -2.87 19.20 18.13
N VAL A 42 -4.18 19.22 17.90
CA VAL A 42 -4.87 20.19 17.05
C VAL A 42 -5.94 20.86 17.89
N ALA A 43 -5.91 22.18 18.02
CA ALA A 43 -6.89 22.95 18.78
C ALA A 43 -7.75 23.78 17.84
N THR A 44 -9.07 23.70 17.98
CA THR A 44 -10.00 24.34 17.04
C THR A 44 -11.04 25.20 17.75
N THR A 45 -11.47 26.25 17.07
CA THR A 45 -12.53 27.15 17.54
C THR A 45 -13.50 27.49 16.40
N LEU A 46 -14.71 27.93 16.73
CA LEU A 46 -15.72 28.32 15.73
C LEU A 46 -15.50 29.78 15.29
N GLU A 47 -14.99 30.60 16.20
CA GLU A 47 -14.69 32.00 15.98
C GLU A 47 -13.59 32.17 14.91
N SER A 48 -13.61 33.29 14.17
CA SER A 48 -12.51 33.65 13.28
C SER A 48 -11.35 34.23 14.09
N GLU A 49 -10.16 34.25 13.49
CA GLU A 49 -8.96 34.84 14.11
C GLU A 49 -9.21 36.30 14.52
N ASP A 50 -9.89 37.08 13.67
CA ASP A 50 -10.21 38.48 13.93
C ASP A 50 -11.19 38.66 15.11
N THR A 51 -12.20 37.80 15.24
CA THR A 51 -13.22 37.94 16.29
C THR A 51 -12.74 37.36 17.63
N LEU A 52 -11.85 36.37 17.61
CA LEU A 52 -11.40 35.66 18.80
C LEU A 52 -10.80 36.60 19.85
N PHE A 53 -9.94 37.54 19.47
CA PHE A 53 -9.30 38.46 20.43
C PHE A 53 -10.30 39.43 21.07
N THR A 54 -11.39 39.74 20.39
CA THR A 54 -12.47 40.57 20.94
C THR A 54 -13.39 39.80 21.88
N GLU A 55 -13.66 38.54 21.59
CA GLU A 55 -14.57 37.70 22.37
C GLU A 55 -13.87 36.99 23.54
N HIS A 56 -12.58 36.68 23.40
CA HIS A 56 -11.77 35.92 24.34
C HIS A 56 -10.38 36.54 24.54
N TRP A 57 -10.31 37.76 25.07
CA TRP A 57 -9.05 38.50 25.24
C TRP A 57 -7.94 37.75 26.00
N SER A 58 -8.28 36.76 26.84
CA SER A 58 -7.29 35.92 27.54
C SER A 58 -6.68 34.81 26.67
N SER A 59 -7.07 34.69 25.40
CA SER A 59 -6.58 33.66 24.46
C SER A 59 -5.15 33.91 23.98
N GLU A 60 -4.73 35.17 23.86
CA GLU A 60 -3.43 35.57 23.26
C GLU A 60 -2.25 34.82 23.88
N ALA A 61 -2.10 34.89 25.21
CA ALA A 61 -1.02 34.20 25.92
C ALA A 61 -1.09 32.65 25.79
N HIS A 62 -2.29 32.08 25.64
CA HIS A 62 -2.45 30.63 25.46
C HIS A 62 -2.12 30.20 24.02
N LEU A 63 -2.49 31.01 23.02
CA LEU A 63 -2.17 30.79 21.62
C LEU A 63 -0.66 30.86 21.38
N GLU A 64 0.01 31.89 21.90
CA GLU A 64 1.48 32.00 21.85
C GLU A 64 2.16 30.75 22.44
N GLU A 65 1.66 30.25 23.58
CA GLU A 65 2.21 29.06 24.22
C GLU A 65 1.96 27.78 23.40
N LEU A 66 0.80 27.66 22.77
CA LEU A 66 0.46 26.53 21.89
C LEU A 66 1.31 26.51 20.63
N GLU A 67 1.45 27.65 19.95
CA GLU A 67 2.30 27.80 18.76
C GLU A 67 3.76 27.52 19.08
N ARG A 68 4.28 28.08 20.19
CA ARG A 68 5.66 27.85 20.66
C ARG A 68 5.94 26.37 20.92
N ARG A 69 4.91 25.59 21.26
CA ARG A 69 4.99 24.14 21.50
C ARG A 69 4.62 23.28 20.29
N GLY A 70 4.32 23.89 19.15
CA GLY A 70 4.05 23.22 17.89
C GLY A 70 2.63 22.70 17.71
N CYS A 71 1.65 23.27 18.43
CA CYS A 71 0.23 22.95 18.21
C CYS A 71 -0.23 23.47 16.84
N LEU A 72 -1.07 22.71 16.15
CA LEU A 72 -1.83 23.24 15.02
C LEU A 72 -3.12 23.87 15.53
N VAL A 73 -3.26 25.19 15.38
CA VAL A 73 -4.48 25.92 15.73
C VAL A 73 -5.30 26.17 14.46
N LEU A 74 -6.60 25.91 14.50
CA LEU A 74 -7.53 26.14 13.39
C LEU A 74 -8.74 26.96 13.84
N TYR A 75 -9.10 27.96 13.03
CA TYR A 75 -10.26 28.84 13.23
C TYR A 75 -11.42 28.40 12.32
N GLU A 76 -12.62 28.88 12.60
CA GLU A 76 -13.82 28.64 11.77
C GLU A 76 -14.13 27.14 11.55
N VAL A 77 -13.86 26.31 12.56
CA VAL A 77 -14.13 24.87 12.48
C VAL A 77 -15.50 24.55 13.06
N ASP A 78 -16.49 24.34 12.18
CA ASP A 78 -17.84 23.95 12.56
C ASP A 78 -17.94 22.42 12.79
N VAL A 79 -18.45 22.02 13.95
CA VAL A 79 -18.70 20.61 14.30
C VAL A 79 -19.67 19.89 13.35
N TYR A 80 -20.54 20.61 12.65
CA TYR A 80 -21.42 20.03 11.63
C TYR A 80 -20.64 19.45 10.43
N GLU A 81 -19.45 19.99 10.16
CA GLU A 81 -18.66 19.67 8.97
C GLU A 81 -17.16 19.51 9.22
N MET A 82 -16.70 19.47 10.47
CA MET A 82 -15.27 19.36 10.80
C MET A 82 -14.57 18.12 10.19
N HIS A 83 -15.33 17.05 9.91
CA HIS A 83 -14.83 15.86 9.21
C HIS A 83 -14.54 16.09 7.72
N GLN A 84 -15.01 17.19 7.16
CA GLN A 84 -14.80 17.64 5.77
C GLN A 84 -13.83 18.81 5.68
N HIS A 85 -13.44 19.41 6.80
CA HIS A 85 -12.51 20.53 6.83
C HIS A 85 -11.21 20.14 6.09
N PRO A 86 -10.70 20.95 5.14
CA PRO A 86 -9.61 20.56 4.24
C PRO A 86 -8.35 20.04 4.96
N THR A 87 -8.04 20.60 6.12
CA THR A 87 -6.91 20.18 6.96
C THR A 87 -7.21 18.92 7.78
N LEU A 88 -8.46 18.71 8.19
CA LEU A 88 -8.84 17.64 9.13
C LEU A 88 -9.34 16.36 8.43
N MET A 89 -9.85 16.44 7.20
CA MET A 89 -10.52 15.32 6.50
C MET A 89 -9.64 14.07 6.31
N CYS A 90 -8.31 14.24 6.31
CA CYS A 90 -7.33 13.16 6.19
C CYS A 90 -6.70 12.76 7.53
N MET A 91 -7.10 13.40 8.64
CA MET A 91 -6.52 13.17 9.96
C MET A 91 -7.40 12.22 10.77
N LYS A 92 -6.75 11.26 11.45
CA LYS A 92 -7.35 10.45 12.52
C LYS A 92 -6.78 10.85 13.88
N PHE A 93 -7.57 10.72 14.93
CA PHE A 93 -7.25 11.12 16.30
C PHE A 93 -7.54 10.00 17.30
N ASP A 94 -6.64 9.84 18.26
CA ASP A 94 -6.81 8.89 19.36
C ASP A 94 -7.78 9.46 20.40
N ILE A 95 -7.82 10.78 20.56
CA ILE A 95 -8.73 11.46 21.48
C ILE A 95 -9.33 12.68 20.79
N ILE A 96 -10.66 12.82 20.82
CA ILE A 96 -11.38 14.03 20.41
C ILE A 96 -12.12 14.59 21.61
N ILE A 97 -11.82 15.84 22.00
CA ILE A 97 -12.31 16.46 23.22
C ILE A 97 -13.27 17.60 22.87
N PHE A 98 -14.44 17.63 23.51
CA PHE A 98 -15.35 18.78 23.47
C PHE A 98 -15.82 19.12 24.89
N ASN A 99 -15.28 20.20 25.45
CA ASN A 99 -15.56 20.61 26.82
C ASN A 99 -16.72 21.59 26.89
N PHE A 100 -17.78 21.23 27.63
CA PHE A 100 -18.98 22.05 27.88
C PHE A 100 -19.61 22.61 26.58
N PRO A 101 -19.97 21.73 25.62
CA PRO A 101 -20.55 22.17 24.35
C PRO A 101 -21.83 22.96 24.59
N HIS A 102 -22.02 24.07 23.85
CA HIS A 102 -23.18 24.94 24.00
C HIS A 102 -23.56 25.55 22.64
N ALA A 103 -24.86 25.65 22.33
CA ALA A 103 -25.37 26.13 21.05
C ALA A 103 -25.46 27.66 20.97
N GLY A 104 -24.64 28.39 21.75
CA GLY A 104 -24.71 29.85 21.88
C GLY A 104 -25.77 30.36 22.86
N HIS A 105 -25.67 31.64 23.22
CA HIS A 105 -26.55 32.30 24.19
C HIS A 105 -27.47 33.29 23.49
N TYR A 106 -28.74 33.35 23.90
CA TYR A 106 -29.75 34.23 23.30
C TYR A 106 -30.45 35.03 24.39
N SER A 107 -30.78 36.29 24.13
CA SER A 107 -31.44 37.15 25.14
C SER A 107 -32.88 36.74 25.43
N TRP A 108 -33.51 35.96 24.56
CA TRP A 108 -34.89 35.47 24.68
C TRP A 108 -35.01 33.97 24.99
N LEU A 109 -33.89 33.24 25.11
CA LEU A 109 -33.89 31.82 25.49
C LEU A 109 -33.08 31.58 26.75
N CYS A 110 -33.54 30.66 27.57
CA CYS A 110 -32.85 30.15 28.74
C CYS A 110 -32.67 28.64 28.67
N GLU A 111 -31.79 28.11 29.51
CA GLU A 111 -31.38 26.69 29.56
C GLU A 111 -32.55 25.69 29.77
N ARG A 112 -33.72 26.18 30.19
CA ARG A 112 -34.93 25.37 30.42
C ARG A 112 -35.90 25.37 29.23
N ASP A 113 -35.67 26.21 28.23
CA ASP A 113 -36.55 26.31 27.08
C ASP A 113 -36.30 25.14 26.13
N ASP A 114 -37.38 24.46 25.72
CA ASP A 114 -37.31 23.27 24.86
C ASP A 114 -36.59 23.55 23.53
N GLU A 115 -36.75 24.76 22.98
CA GLU A 115 -36.08 25.21 21.77
C GLU A 115 -34.55 25.19 21.94
N LEU A 116 -34.03 25.77 23.02
CA LEU A 116 -32.59 25.82 23.27
C LEU A 116 -32.03 24.44 23.61
N ILE A 117 -32.77 23.63 24.39
CA ILE A 117 -32.44 22.23 24.65
C ILE A 117 -32.30 21.44 23.34
N GLN A 118 -33.20 21.66 22.38
CA GLN A 118 -33.13 20.99 21.08
C GLN A 118 -31.90 21.43 20.28
N MET A 119 -31.56 22.72 20.29
CA MET A 119 -30.34 23.23 19.64
C MET A 119 -29.06 22.59 20.22
N HIS A 120 -28.98 22.40 21.55
CA HIS A 120 -27.87 21.70 22.19
C HIS A 120 -27.77 20.24 21.75
N ARG A 121 -28.91 19.56 21.64
CA ARG A 121 -28.97 18.16 21.19
C ARG A 121 -28.52 18.04 19.73
N ASP A 122 -28.90 18.98 18.88
CA ASP A 122 -28.51 18.97 17.46
C ASP A 122 -27.00 19.26 17.29
N LEU A 123 -26.44 20.18 18.07
CA LEU A 123 -25.00 20.42 18.14
C LEU A 123 -24.22 19.15 18.52
N LEU A 124 -24.63 18.48 19.60
CA LEU A 124 -24.00 17.25 20.08
C LEU A 124 -24.13 16.10 19.09
N LYS A 125 -25.30 15.96 18.46
CA LYS A 125 -25.55 14.96 17.42
C LYS A 125 -24.62 15.16 16.22
N ALA A 126 -24.46 16.40 15.78
CA ALA A 126 -23.55 16.78 14.70
C ALA A 126 -22.09 16.48 15.07
N PHE A 127 -21.68 16.90 16.26
CA PHE A 127 -20.35 16.61 16.80
C PHE A 127 -20.05 15.11 16.83
N PHE A 128 -20.91 14.27 17.41
CA PHE A 128 -20.65 12.83 17.48
C PHE A 128 -20.58 12.18 16.10
N LYS A 129 -21.41 12.62 15.16
CA LYS A 129 -21.37 12.15 13.76
C LYS A 129 -20.03 12.49 13.11
N SER A 130 -19.58 13.74 13.21
CA SER A 130 -18.29 14.18 12.68
C SER A 130 -17.12 13.49 13.37
N ALA A 131 -17.11 13.45 14.70
CA ALA A 131 -16.06 12.87 15.52
C ALA A 131 -15.88 11.37 15.22
N ARG A 132 -16.96 10.61 15.07
CA ARG A 132 -16.90 9.19 14.66
C ARG A 132 -16.09 8.98 13.39
N GLY A 133 -16.26 9.85 12.39
CA GLY A 133 -15.52 9.79 11.13
C GLY A 133 -14.02 10.11 11.27
N MET A 134 -13.60 10.66 12.41
CA MET A 134 -12.26 11.19 12.65
C MET A 134 -11.48 10.39 13.72
N LEU A 135 -12.09 9.41 14.38
CA LEU A 135 -11.41 8.53 15.35
C LEU A 135 -10.43 7.58 14.66
N SER A 136 -9.28 7.36 15.30
CA SER A 136 -8.37 6.24 15.04
C SER A 136 -8.90 4.93 15.67
N GLN A 137 -8.23 3.80 15.40
CA GLN A 137 -8.57 2.52 16.02
C GLN A 137 -8.50 2.60 17.55
N GLY A 138 -9.60 2.28 18.23
CA GLY A 138 -9.68 2.38 19.69
C GLY A 138 -9.67 3.82 20.20
N GLY A 139 -9.81 4.81 19.31
CA GLY A 139 -9.91 6.20 19.69
C GLY A 139 -11.16 6.50 20.51
N GLU A 140 -11.11 7.60 21.25
CA GLU A 140 -12.12 7.95 22.24
C GLU A 140 -12.61 9.39 22.03
N VAL A 141 -13.92 9.59 22.21
CA VAL A 141 -14.55 10.91 22.26
C VAL A 141 -14.83 11.24 23.71
N HIS A 142 -14.27 12.36 24.17
CA HIS A 142 -14.42 12.86 25.54
C HIS A 142 -15.30 14.11 25.51
N VAL A 143 -16.48 14.02 26.14
CA VAL A 143 -17.37 15.18 26.29
C VAL A 143 -17.53 15.49 27.76
N SER A 144 -17.10 16.68 28.17
CA SER A 144 -17.31 17.19 29.54
C SER A 144 -18.60 17.98 29.58
N HIS A 145 -19.53 17.62 30.46
CA HIS A 145 -20.87 18.19 30.48
C HIS A 145 -21.50 18.13 31.88
N ARG A 146 -22.48 18.99 32.15
CA ARG A 146 -23.27 18.96 33.39
C ARG A 146 -24.27 17.81 33.37
N ASP A 147 -24.49 17.17 34.51
CA ASP A 147 -25.39 16.02 34.60
C ASP A 147 -26.65 16.29 35.42
N ASP A 148 -26.86 17.55 35.81
CA ASP A 148 -28.01 18.01 36.56
C ASP A 148 -29.02 18.74 35.66
N TYR A 149 -30.26 18.90 36.14
CA TYR A 149 -31.32 19.57 35.40
C TYR A 149 -30.98 21.03 35.09
N PRO A 150 -31.19 21.54 33.85
CA PRO A 150 -31.83 20.89 32.70
C PRO A 150 -30.87 20.18 31.72
N TYR A 151 -29.57 20.15 32.02
CA TYR A 151 -28.52 19.60 31.14
C TYR A 151 -28.68 18.09 30.91
N ASP A 152 -29.18 17.35 31.90
CA ASP A 152 -29.49 15.92 31.77
C ASP A 152 -30.56 15.60 30.69
N LEU A 153 -31.35 16.60 30.27
CA LEU A 153 -32.33 16.48 29.17
C LEU A 153 -31.67 16.43 27.78
N TRP A 154 -30.38 16.75 27.67
CA TRP A 154 -29.66 16.70 26.40
C TRP A 154 -29.38 15.24 25.98
N LYS A 155 -29.54 14.27 26.89
CA LYS A 155 -29.41 12.81 26.67
C LYS A 155 -28.15 12.43 25.89
N LEU A 156 -27.00 12.92 26.35
CA LEU A 156 -25.69 12.75 25.71
C LEU A 156 -25.38 11.29 25.29
N LYS A 157 -25.64 10.33 26.19
CA LYS A 157 -25.43 8.89 25.93
C LYS A 157 -26.24 8.40 24.72
N GLU A 158 -27.52 8.77 24.66
CA GLU A 158 -28.42 8.37 23.59
C GLU A 158 -27.96 8.96 22.24
N LEU A 159 -27.49 10.21 22.24
CA LEU A 159 -26.96 10.87 21.04
C LEU A 159 -25.68 10.21 20.53
N ALA A 160 -24.77 9.84 21.44
CA ALA A 160 -23.55 9.11 21.09
C ALA A 160 -23.86 7.71 20.52
N GLU A 161 -24.78 6.97 21.15
CA GLU A 161 -25.24 5.66 20.69
C GLU A 161 -25.87 5.72 19.30
N LYS A 162 -26.73 6.72 19.05
CA LYS A 162 -27.33 6.97 17.72
C LYS A 162 -26.29 7.31 16.66
N ALA A 163 -25.15 7.90 17.04
CA ALA A 163 -24.04 8.14 16.13
C ALA A 163 -23.19 6.89 15.85
N GLY A 164 -23.39 5.79 16.59
CA GLY A 164 -22.63 4.54 16.45
C GLY A 164 -21.43 4.43 17.40
N LEU A 165 -21.41 5.22 18.48
CA LEU A 165 -20.42 5.14 19.55
C LEU A 165 -21.01 4.36 20.75
N VAL A 166 -20.17 3.81 21.59
CA VAL A 166 -20.56 3.11 22.83
C VAL A 166 -19.92 3.83 24.00
N LEU A 167 -20.72 4.11 25.02
CA LEU A 167 -20.24 4.65 26.28
C LEU A 167 -19.25 3.67 26.93
N LYS A 168 -17.99 4.09 27.07
CA LYS A 168 -16.93 3.33 27.72
C LYS A 168 -16.91 3.60 29.23
N GLU A 169 -16.92 4.86 29.62
CA GLU A 169 -16.89 5.29 31.02
C GLU A 169 -17.50 6.69 31.20
N LYS A 170 -17.89 6.99 32.44
CA LYS A 170 -18.33 8.30 32.88
C LYS A 170 -17.63 8.61 34.19
N VAL A 171 -16.83 9.67 34.21
CA VAL A 171 -15.99 10.05 35.34
C VAL A 171 -16.28 11.48 35.78
N TRP A 172 -16.05 11.80 37.04
CA TRP A 172 -16.22 13.15 37.56
C TRP A 172 -15.19 14.09 36.93
N PHE A 173 -15.65 15.25 36.43
CA PHE A 173 -14.76 16.27 35.90
C PHE A 173 -14.35 17.23 37.02
N GLU A 174 -13.10 17.14 37.46
CA GLU A 174 -12.54 18.06 38.45
C GLU A 174 -11.66 19.12 37.77
N LYS A 175 -12.09 20.38 37.83
CA LYS A 175 -11.34 21.50 37.21
C LYS A 175 -9.93 21.67 37.80
N SER A 176 -9.77 21.39 39.10
CA SER A 176 -8.49 21.44 39.82
C SER A 176 -7.42 20.55 39.21
N ASN A 177 -7.80 19.48 38.49
CA ASN A 177 -6.88 18.58 37.79
C ASN A 177 -6.24 19.20 36.54
N TYR A 178 -6.73 20.37 36.10
CA TYR A 178 -6.24 21.10 34.93
C TYR A 178 -5.81 22.52 35.32
N PRO A 179 -4.60 22.69 35.90
CA PRO A 179 -4.11 23.99 36.34
C PRO A 179 -4.06 25.00 35.18
N GLY A 180 -4.59 26.20 35.40
CA GLY A 180 -4.65 27.25 34.37
C GLY A 180 -5.87 27.16 33.44
N TYR A 181 -6.69 26.11 33.52
CA TYR A 181 -7.91 26.02 32.72
C TYR A 181 -8.97 27.03 33.15
N HIS A 182 -9.46 27.82 32.19
CA HIS A 182 -10.52 28.80 32.35
C HIS A 182 -11.69 28.49 31.41
N ASN A 183 -12.69 27.78 31.92
CA ASN A 183 -13.91 27.53 31.15
C ASN A 183 -14.66 28.85 30.85
N LYS A 184 -14.90 29.12 29.57
CA LYS A 184 -15.58 30.32 29.05
C LYS A 184 -16.95 29.96 28.45
N ARG A 185 -17.77 30.97 28.18
CA ARG A 185 -19.03 30.81 27.43
C ARG A 185 -18.77 31.03 25.94
N GLY A 186 -19.39 30.22 25.08
CA GLY A 186 -19.39 30.45 23.63
C GLY A 186 -20.58 31.30 23.15
N GLY A 187 -20.49 31.83 21.93
CA GLY A 187 -21.61 32.43 21.19
C GLY A 187 -21.84 33.93 21.39
N GLY A 188 -20.77 34.74 21.39
CA GLY A 188 -20.81 36.21 21.24
C GLY A 188 -21.38 37.03 22.41
N ILE A 189 -22.38 36.54 23.16
CA ILE A 189 -22.98 37.25 24.29
C ILE A 189 -22.25 36.91 25.59
N GLN A 190 -21.53 37.89 26.15
CA GLN A 190 -20.81 37.75 27.42
C GLN A 190 -19.85 36.55 27.43
N SER A 191 -19.21 36.26 26.30
CA SER A 191 -18.31 35.13 26.05
C SER A 191 -17.16 35.00 27.07
N ASN A 192 -16.71 36.12 27.64
CA ASN A 192 -15.71 36.12 28.72
C ASN A 192 -16.22 35.69 30.10
N LYS A 193 -17.53 35.53 30.32
CA LYS A 193 -18.06 35.00 31.58
C LYS A 193 -17.77 33.51 31.71
N LYS A 194 -17.64 33.04 32.95
CA LYS A 194 -17.52 31.61 33.25
C LYS A 194 -18.84 30.89 32.99
N PHE A 195 -18.75 29.69 32.45
CA PHE A 195 -19.85 28.73 32.48
C PHE A 195 -19.93 28.12 33.90
N PRO A 196 -21.11 28.04 34.54
CA PRO A 196 -21.22 27.51 35.90
C PRO A 196 -20.93 26.00 35.91
N LEU A 197 -19.82 25.59 36.52
CA LEU A 197 -19.46 24.20 36.72
C LEU A 197 -19.98 23.75 38.10
N ASN A 198 -21.10 23.02 38.11
CA ASN A 198 -21.62 22.32 39.29
C ASN A 198 -21.17 20.85 39.23
N GLU A 199 -22.09 19.89 39.40
CA GLU A 199 -21.82 18.47 39.20
C GLU A 199 -21.61 18.17 37.71
N CYS A 200 -20.33 18.15 37.30
CA CYS A 200 -19.90 17.92 35.94
C CYS A 200 -19.26 16.54 35.80
N ASN A 201 -19.60 15.84 34.72
CA ASN A 201 -19.02 14.56 34.38
C ASN A 201 -18.37 14.64 33.00
N GLN A 202 -17.24 13.96 32.83
CA GLN A 202 -16.67 13.64 31.53
C GLN A 202 -17.16 12.27 31.10
N THR A 203 -17.77 12.23 29.92
CA THR A 203 -18.29 11.02 29.30
C THR A 203 -17.35 10.60 28.18
N THR A 204 -16.84 9.37 28.27
CA THR A 204 -15.91 8.79 27.30
C THR A 204 -16.64 7.76 26.46
N SER A 205 -16.69 7.96 25.15
CA SER A 205 -17.31 7.01 24.20
C SER A 205 -16.29 6.53 23.17
N THR A 206 -16.39 5.28 22.73
CA THR A 206 -15.50 4.70 21.70
C THR A 206 -16.32 4.02 20.61
N LEU A 207 -15.67 3.60 19.53
CA LEU A 207 -16.33 2.84 18.45
C LEU A 207 -16.80 1.48 18.98
N ASN A 208 -17.98 1.04 18.55
CA ASN A 208 -18.41 -0.34 18.78
C ASN A 208 -17.51 -1.28 17.97
N LYS A 209 -16.74 -2.16 18.63
CA LYS A 209 -15.88 -3.13 17.93
C LYS A 209 -16.75 -4.05 17.07
N GLN A 210 -16.64 -3.90 15.75
CA GLN A 210 -17.36 -4.77 14.84
C GLN A 210 -16.64 -6.12 14.74
N LYS A 211 -17.37 -7.17 14.38
CA LYS A 211 -16.78 -8.50 14.14
C LYS A 211 -15.61 -8.46 13.14
N GLY A 212 -15.66 -7.56 12.16
CA GLY A 212 -14.58 -7.33 11.20
C GLY A 212 -13.27 -6.86 11.84
N ASP A 213 -13.35 -6.04 12.89
CA ASP A 213 -12.17 -5.47 13.57
C ASP A 213 -11.42 -6.57 14.34
N VAL A 214 -12.17 -7.47 14.98
CA VAL A 214 -11.60 -8.62 15.70
C VAL A 214 -10.90 -9.60 14.74
N ASN A 215 -11.50 -9.83 13.56
CA ASN A 215 -10.89 -10.69 12.54
C ASN A 215 -9.58 -10.07 12.00
N LEU A 216 -9.57 -8.76 11.76
CA LEU A 216 -8.38 -8.05 11.32
C LEU A 216 -7.27 -8.08 12.38
N GLU A 217 -7.59 -7.82 13.65
CA GLU A 217 -6.63 -7.91 14.76
C GLU A 217 -5.95 -9.29 14.80
N ARG A 218 -6.74 -10.37 14.66
CA ARG A 218 -6.22 -11.74 14.62
C ARG A 218 -5.32 -11.99 13.41
N LEU A 219 -5.72 -11.48 12.23
CA LEU A 219 -4.95 -11.61 11.00
C LEU A 219 -3.60 -10.88 11.12
N GLU A 220 -3.59 -9.65 11.64
CA GLU A 220 -2.39 -8.86 11.85
C GLU A 220 -1.45 -9.46 12.89
N ALA A 221 -1.97 -10.10 13.94
CA ALA A 221 -1.17 -10.88 14.88
C ALA A 221 -0.48 -12.09 14.20
N GLY A 222 -1.17 -12.77 13.28
CA GLY A 222 -0.60 -13.83 12.45
C GLY A 222 0.53 -13.32 11.57
N LEU A 223 0.33 -12.19 10.88
CA LEU A 223 1.37 -11.55 10.07
C LEU A 223 2.56 -11.07 10.90
N ALA A 224 2.32 -10.56 12.12
CA ALA A 224 3.40 -10.18 13.04
C ALA A 224 4.27 -11.38 13.43
N THR A 225 3.64 -12.53 13.68
CA THR A 225 4.34 -13.80 13.97
C THR A 225 5.14 -14.26 12.74
N ALA A 226 4.54 -14.23 11.55
CA ALA A 226 5.24 -14.58 10.31
C ALA A 226 6.48 -13.69 10.08
N ARG A 227 6.35 -12.37 10.27
CA ARG A 227 7.49 -11.43 10.20
C ARG A 227 8.60 -11.80 11.18
N ALA A 228 8.27 -12.15 12.42
CA ALA A 228 9.25 -12.52 13.43
C ALA A 228 10.02 -13.79 13.02
N LEU A 229 9.29 -14.82 12.56
CA LEU A 229 9.88 -16.09 12.11
C LEU A 229 10.77 -15.94 10.87
N ILE A 230 10.39 -15.07 9.93
CA ILE A 230 11.22 -14.78 8.74
C ILE A 230 12.49 -14.02 9.15
N ARG A 231 12.38 -13.03 10.05
CA ARG A 231 13.55 -12.28 10.55
C ARG A 231 14.52 -13.18 11.30
N GLU A 232 14.00 -14.10 12.11
CA GLU A 232 14.82 -15.11 12.78
C GLU A 232 15.60 -15.94 11.76
N ALA A 233 14.94 -16.42 10.71
CA ALA A 233 15.56 -17.18 9.63
C ALA A 233 16.65 -16.39 8.88
N THR A 234 16.52 -15.06 8.77
CA THR A 234 17.57 -14.22 8.18
C THR A 234 18.83 -14.12 9.07
N SER A 235 18.66 -14.17 10.40
CA SER A 235 19.74 -13.89 11.36
C SER A 235 20.65 -15.09 11.69
N LYS A 236 20.18 -16.32 11.48
CA LYS A 236 20.89 -17.54 11.88
C LYS A 236 21.48 -18.25 10.66
N PHE A 237 22.81 -18.25 10.53
CA PHE A 237 23.53 -18.86 9.41
C PHE A 237 23.61 -20.40 9.47
N ASN A 238 23.39 -21.01 10.63
CA ASN A 238 23.57 -22.45 10.86
C ASN A 238 22.29 -23.14 11.33
N HIS A 239 21.34 -23.39 10.43
CA HIS A 239 20.22 -24.29 10.72
C HIS A 239 20.33 -25.57 9.90
N SER A 240 19.94 -26.69 10.53
CA SER A 240 19.47 -27.88 9.81
C SER A 240 18.36 -27.47 8.86
N ALA A 241 18.35 -28.00 7.64
CA ALA A 241 17.27 -27.77 6.69
C ALA A 241 15.92 -27.98 7.38
N LEU A 242 14.96 -27.07 7.16
CA LEU A 242 13.58 -27.32 7.55
C LEU A 242 13.17 -28.63 6.86
N GLU A 243 12.58 -29.57 7.60
CA GLU A 243 12.06 -30.80 7.01
C GLU A 243 10.97 -30.43 6.01
N ASP A 244 11.28 -30.54 4.72
CA ASP A 244 10.37 -30.36 3.60
C ASP A 244 10.63 -31.50 2.62
N ALA A 245 9.64 -32.38 2.47
CA ALA A 245 9.75 -33.59 1.67
C ALA A 245 9.85 -33.31 0.16
N ASP A 246 9.38 -32.14 -0.30
CA ASP A 246 9.33 -31.83 -1.73
C ASP A 246 10.55 -31.04 -2.20
N TYR A 247 10.86 -29.93 -1.53
CA TYR A 247 11.92 -29.03 -1.97
C TYR A 247 12.45 -28.14 -0.85
N VAL A 248 13.78 -28.16 -0.69
CA VAL A 248 14.52 -27.21 0.14
C VAL A 248 15.36 -26.32 -0.79
N PRO A 249 15.03 -25.01 -0.93
CA PRO A 249 15.89 -24.04 -1.59
C PRO A 249 17.32 -24.07 -1.04
N GLN A 250 18.30 -24.22 -1.93
CA GLN A 250 19.73 -24.27 -1.59
C GLN A 250 20.57 -23.55 -2.63
N GLY A 251 21.78 -23.14 -2.22
CA GLY A 251 22.77 -22.52 -3.09
C GLY A 251 22.63 -21.01 -3.26
N ASP A 252 23.60 -20.43 -3.96
CA ASP A 252 23.80 -18.97 -4.00
C ASP A 252 22.89 -18.23 -4.99
N ILE A 253 21.94 -18.94 -5.62
CA ILE A 253 20.95 -18.33 -6.52
C ILE A 253 19.92 -17.50 -5.74
N TYR A 254 19.83 -17.72 -4.43
CA TYR A 254 18.96 -16.96 -3.53
C TYR A 254 19.78 -15.95 -2.74
N ARG A 255 19.19 -14.78 -2.44
CA ARG A 255 19.77 -13.81 -1.49
C ARG A 255 19.91 -14.42 -0.09
N ASN A 256 18.91 -15.20 0.32
CA ASN A 256 18.94 -16.04 1.52
C ASN A 256 17.98 -17.22 1.32
N ALA A 257 18.53 -18.40 1.01
CA ALA A 257 17.74 -19.58 0.68
C ALA A 257 16.86 -20.05 1.85
N TYR A 258 17.38 -19.99 3.08
CA TYR A 258 16.66 -20.43 4.28
C TYR A 258 15.49 -19.48 4.63
N ALA A 259 15.72 -18.17 4.59
CA ALA A 259 14.67 -17.18 4.81
C ALA A 259 13.59 -17.25 3.72
N PHE A 260 13.99 -17.49 2.46
CA PHE A 260 13.04 -17.73 1.37
C PHE A 260 12.19 -18.98 1.63
N HIS A 261 12.81 -20.11 1.97
CA HIS A 261 12.10 -21.35 2.27
C HIS A 261 11.11 -21.18 3.43
N ARG A 262 11.56 -20.56 4.53
CA ARG A 262 10.71 -20.26 5.69
C ARG A 262 9.52 -19.37 5.32
N SER A 263 9.77 -18.33 4.54
CA SER A 263 8.73 -17.40 4.08
C SER A 263 7.73 -18.08 3.15
N HIS A 264 8.21 -18.94 2.24
CA HIS A 264 7.36 -19.70 1.33
C HIS A 264 6.43 -20.66 2.07
N LEU A 265 6.95 -21.41 3.05
CA LEU A 265 6.14 -22.31 3.88
C LEU A 265 5.08 -21.53 4.69
N LEU A 266 5.43 -20.36 5.23
CA LEU A 266 4.47 -19.52 5.95
C LEU A 266 3.38 -18.99 5.00
N MET A 267 3.74 -18.58 3.79
CA MET A 267 2.80 -18.17 2.75
C MET A 267 1.83 -19.30 2.41
N GLU A 268 2.33 -20.52 2.15
CA GLU A 268 1.48 -21.67 1.80
C GLU A 268 0.48 -22.03 2.90
N ASN A 269 0.85 -21.83 4.16
CA ASN A 269 0.01 -22.17 5.31
C ASN A 269 -0.99 -21.06 5.67
N LEU A 270 -0.61 -19.79 5.55
CA LEU A 270 -1.38 -18.67 6.07
C LEU A 270 -2.09 -17.88 4.99
N PHE A 271 -1.42 -17.61 3.86
CA PHE A 271 -1.80 -16.54 2.96
C PHE A 271 -3.09 -16.86 2.21
N LYS A 272 -4.02 -15.89 2.20
CA LYS A 272 -5.31 -15.98 1.51
C LYS A 272 -5.60 -14.73 0.71
N ILE A 273 -6.12 -14.91 -0.49
CA ILE A 273 -6.46 -13.85 -1.44
C ILE A 273 -7.96 -13.94 -1.71
N TYR A 274 -8.68 -12.85 -1.44
CA TYR A 274 -10.06 -12.72 -1.90
C TYR A 274 -10.06 -12.06 -3.28
N VAL A 275 -10.77 -12.63 -4.23
CA VAL A 275 -10.95 -12.04 -5.57
C VAL A 275 -12.32 -11.39 -5.60
N TYR A 276 -12.39 -10.08 -5.86
CA TYR A 276 -13.68 -9.41 -6.05
C TYR A 276 -14.44 -10.04 -7.21
N GLU A 277 -15.76 -10.17 -7.09
CA GLU A 277 -16.62 -10.81 -8.11
C GLU A 277 -17.22 -9.79 -9.08
N GLU A 278 -16.97 -8.50 -8.86
CA GLU A 278 -17.48 -7.42 -9.67
C GLU A 278 -16.81 -7.39 -11.04
N GLY A 279 -17.61 -7.06 -12.05
CA GLY A 279 -17.17 -6.88 -13.43
C GLY A 279 -17.36 -8.15 -14.27
N GLU A 280 -17.59 -7.97 -15.55
CA GLU A 280 -17.84 -9.07 -16.48
C GLU A 280 -16.66 -9.27 -17.46
N PRO A 281 -16.41 -10.51 -17.90
CA PRO A 281 -15.55 -10.77 -19.05
C PRO A 281 -16.05 -10.01 -20.30
N PRO A 282 -15.15 -9.62 -21.21
CA PRO A 282 -13.72 -9.95 -21.25
C PRO A 282 -12.83 -9.00 -20.44
N ILE A 283 -13.36 -7.90 -19.90
CA ILE A 283 -12.55 -6.86 -19.23
C ILE A 283 -12.07 -7.31 -17.85
N PHE A 284 -12.96 -7.97 -17.11
CA PHE A 284 -12.70 -8.48 -15.77
C PHE A 284 -12.66 -10.00 -15.79
N HIS A 285 -11.93 -10.60 -14.84
CA HIS A 285 -11.81 -12.06 -14.67
C HIS A 285 -11.26 -12.81 -15.90
N ASN A 286 -10.71 -12.10 -16.86
CA ASN A 286 -10.20 -12.65 -18.10
C ASN A 286 -9.01 -11.84 -18.60
N GLY A 287 -8.13 -12.47 -19.37
CA GLY A 287 -6.95 -11.85 -19.94
C GLY A 287 -6.30 -12.73 -20.99
N PRO A 288 -5.33 -12.21 -21.75
CA PRO A 288 -4.59 -12.99 -22.73
C PRO A 288 -3.75 -14.06 -22.04
N CYS A 289 -3.88 -15.32 -22.48
CA CYS A 289 -3.02 -16.45 -22.05
C CYS A 289 -1.93 -16.80 -23.08
N LYS A 290 -1.77 -15.96 -24.10
CA LYS A 290 -0.77 -16.10 -25.18
C LYS A 290 -0.03 -14.79 -25.35
N ASN A 291 0.99 -14.78 -26.21
CA ASN A 291 1.87 -13.64 -26.51
C ASN A 291 2.63 -13.12 -25.28
N ILE A 292 3.23 -11.94 -25.39
CA ILE A 292 4.02 -11.29 -24.34
C ILE A 292 3.20 -10.96 -23.07
N TYR A 293 1.89 -10.78 -23.20
CA TYR A 293 0.99 -10.49 -22.08
C TYR A 293 0.40 -11.75 -21.42
N SER A 294 0.82 -12.95 -21.85
CA SER A 294 0.24 -14.23 -21.43
C SER A 294 0.12 -14.41 -19.91
N MET A 295 1.07 -13.85 -19.16
CA MET A 295 1.13 -13.98 -17.71
C MET A 295 -0.02 -13.27 -16.98
N GLU A 296 -0.64 -12.25 -17.59
CA GLU A 296 -1.81 -11.56 -17.01
C GLU A 296 -3.04 -12.50 -17.02
N GLY A 297 -3.35 -13.10 -18.17
CA GLY A 297 -4.46 -14.06 -18.29
C GLY A 297 -4.21 -15.37 -17.55
N LEU A 298 -2.98 -15.88 -17.57
CA LEU A 298 -2.62 -17.10 -16.81
C LEU A 298 -2.79 -16.88 -15.31
N PHE A 299 -2.35 -15.75 -14.75
CA PHE A 299 -2.54 -15.45 -13.34
C PHE A 299 -4.02 -15.39 -12.96
N LEU A 300 -4.84 -14.71 -13.77
CA LEU A 300 -6.30 -14.64 -13.59
C LEU A 300 -6.94 -16.04 -13.60
N SER A 301 -6.62 -16.85 -14.61
CA SER A 301 -7.13 -18.21 -14.77
C SER A 301 -6.74 -19.14 -13.61
N PHE A 302 -5.48 -19.07 -13.16
CA PHE A 302 -5.03 -19.84 -12.01
C PHE A 302 -5.68 -19.37 -10.72
N MET A 303 -5.84 -18.06 -10.50
CA MET A 303 -6.57 -17.56 -9.33
C MET A 303 -8.03 -18.03 -9.33
N GLU A 304 -8.69 -18.11 -10.49
CA GLU A 304 -10.09 -18.57 -10.55
C GLU A 304 -10.26 -20.03 -10.09
N THR A 305 -9.29 -20.89 -10.41
CA THR A 305 -9.35 -22.33 -10.10
C THR A 305 -8.54 -22.75 -8.87
N ASP A 306 -7.79 -21.83 -8.28
CA ASP A 306 -6.94 -22.10 -7.13
C ASP A 306 -7.75 -22.39 -5.87
N THR A 307 -7.35 -23.44 -5.15
CA THR A 307 -7.97 -23.85 -3.89
C THR A 307 -7.07 -23.61 -2.69
N LYS A 308 -5.81 -23.21 -2.92
CA LYS A 308 -4.79 -23.09 -1.87
C LYS A 308 -4.70 -21.67 -1.32
N PHE A 309 -4.65 -20.67 -2.18
CA PHE A 309 -4.51 -19.25 -1.84
C PHE A 309 -5.83 -18.50 -1.97
N ARG A 310 -6.69 -18.78 -2.95
CA ARG A 310 -8.00 -18.13 -3.06
C ARG A 310 -8.88 -18.46 -1.85
N THR A 311 -9.64 -17.47 -1.40
CA THR A 311 -10.72 -17.66 -0.44
C THR A 311 -11.99 -16.96 -0.92
N LEU A 312 -13.14 -17.58 -0.66
CA LEU A 312 -14.47 -17.00 -0.87
C LEU A 312 -14.95 -16.20 0.35
N ASP A 313 -14.22 -16.29 1.46
CA ASP A 313 -14.54 -15.62 2.72
C ASP A 313 -13.65 -14.39 2.88
N PRO A 314 -14.17 -13.17 2.62
CA PRO A 314 -13.33 -11.98 2.61
C PRO A 314 -12.80 -11.60 4.00
N ASP A 315 -13.36 -12.14 5.09
CA ASP A 315 -12.84 -11.95 6.44
C ASP A 315 -11.57 -12.77 6.73
N LYS A 316 -11.29 -13.79 5.91
CA LYS A 316 -10.05 -14.59 5.98
C LYS A 316 -8.95 -14.06 5.06
N ALA A 317 -9.27 -13.09 4.22
CA ALA A 317 -8.38 -12.58 3.20
C ALA A 317 -7.26 -11.72 3.81
N HIS A 318 -6.03 -11.99 3.39
CA HIS A 318 -4.88 -11.16 3.72
C HIS A 318 -4.72 -10.03 2.70
N VAL A 319 -5.12 -10.28 1.44
CA VAL A 319 -5.17 -9.30 0.37
C VAL A 319 -6.43 -9.48 -0.47
N TYR A 320 -6.85 -8.40 -1.15
CA TYR A 320 -8.01 -8.35 -2.02
C TYR A 320 -7.57 -8.04 -3.46
N PHE A 321 -7.82 -8.96 -4.38
CA PHE A 321 -7.39 -8.83 -5.77
C PHE A 321 -8.47 -8.14 -6.62
N LEU A 322 -8.04 -7.17 -7.43
CA LEU A 322 -8.85 -6.44 -8.40
C LEU A 322 -8.67 -7.10 -9.79
N PRO A 323 -9.62 -7.93 -10.25
CA PRO A 323 -9.47 -8.80 -11.43
C PRO A 323 -9.68 -8.08 -12.78
N PHE A 324 -9.36 -6.79 -12.90
CA PHE A 324 -9.40 -6.12 -14.20
C PHE A 324 -8.11 -6.38 -14.99
N SER A 325 -8.24 -6.65 -16.29
CA SER A 325 -7.09 -6.76 -17.19
C SER A 325 -6.88 -5.44 -17.94
N VAL A 326 -5.69 -4.85 -17.79
CA VAL A 326 -5.34 -3.64 -18.55
C VAL A 326 -5.29 -3.94 -20.03
N VAL A 327 -4.81 -5.13 -20.42
CA VAL A 327 -4.79 -5.55 -21.82
C VAL A 327 -6.20 -5.59 -22.39
N MET A 328 -7.14 -6.21 -21.68
CA MET A 328 -8.53 -6.34 -22.15
C MET A 328 -9.25 -4.99 -22.17
N ILE A 329 -8.97 -4.06 -21.25
CA ILE A 329 -9.48 -2.69 -21.33
C ILE A 329 -9.03 -2.04 -22.64
N ILE A 330 -7.75 -2.18 -23.00
CA ILE A 330 -7.22 -1.60 -24.24
C ILE A 330 -7.80 -2.31 -25.47
N GLU A 331 -7.80 -3.64 -25.50
CA GLU A 331 -8.28 -4.40 -26.65
C GLU A 331 -9.76 -4.12 -26.98
N TYR A 332 -10.61 -4.03 -25.96
CA TYR A 332 -12.06 -3.91 -26.16
C TYR A 332 -12.59 -2.47 -26.12
N LEU A 333 -11.93 -1.57 -25.40
CA LEU A 333 -12.46 -0.22 -25.19
C LEU A 333 -11.59 0.90 -25.80
N PHE A 334 -10.32 0.66 -26.12
CA PHE A 334 -9.47 1.70 -26.72
C PHE A 334 -9.72 1.83 -28.22
N HIS A 335 -10.33 2.93 -28.63
CA HIS A 335 -10.62 3.19 -30.04
C HIS A 335 -9.33 3.54 -30.82
N PRO A 336 -8.94 2.78 -31.87
CA PRO A 336 -7.62 2.92 -32.51
C PRO A 336 -7.40 4.26 -33.23
N ILE A 337 -8.48 4.87 -33.74
CA ILE A 337 -8.45 6.18 -34.42
C ILE A 337 -8.50 7.34 -33.41
N ILE A 338 -9.51 7.37 -32.54
CA ILE A 338 -9.70 8.45 -31.55
C ILE A 338 -8.56 8.47 -30.52
N ARG A 339 -7.99 7.30 -30.21
CA ARG A 339 -6.90 7.09 -29.24
C ARG A 339 -7.22 7.67 -27.86
N ASP A 340 -8.48 7.53 -27.43
CA ASP A 340 -8.93 8.03 -26.13
C ASP A 340 -8.32 7.22 -24.97
N LYS A 341 -7.27 7.77 -24.38
CA LYS A 341 -6.59 7.17 -23.22
C LYS A 341 -7.39 7.29 -21.92
N ALA A 342 -8.42 8.13 -21.85
CA ALA A 342 -9.26 8.27 -20.66
C ALA A 342 -10.18 7.06 -20.45
N VAL A 343 -10.19 6.10 -21.36
CA VAL A 343 -10.89 4.82 -21.17
C VAL A 343 -10.36 4.03 -19.97
N LEU A 344 -9.04 4.10 -19.71
CA LEU A 344 -8.44 3.52 -18.51
C LEU A 344 -8.97 4.17 -17.24
N GLU A 345 -9.01 5.50 -17.23
CA GLU A 345 -9.52 6.29 -16.12
C GLU A 345 -10.97 5.90 -15.82
N ARG A 346 -11.86 5.99 -16.81
CA ARG A 346 -13.28 5.71 -16.63
C ARG A 346 -13.51 4.29 -16.10
N THR A 347 -12.80 3.30 -16.64
CA THR A 347 -13.00 1.90 -16.25
C THR A 347 -12.45 1.62 -14.85
N VAL A 348 -11.21 2.03 -14.55
CA VAL A 348 -10.56 1.72 -13.27
C VAL A 348 -11.18 2.54 -12.12
N VAL A 349 -11.47 3.82 -12.35
CA VAL A 349 -12.10 4.68 -11.33
C VAL A 349 -13.50 4.18 -11.00
N ASP A 350 -14.29 3.82 -12.00
CA ASP A 350 -15.63 3.27 -11.78
C ASP A 350 -15.57 1.94 -11.03
N TYR A 351 -14.67 1.04 -11.43
CA TYR A 351 -14.48 -0.25 -10.76
C TYR A 351 -14.13 -0.10 -9.27
N VAL A 352 -13.13 0.74 -8.96
CA VAL A 352 -12.73 1.00 -7.58
C VAL A 352 -13.89 1.59 -6.79
N ARG A 353 -14.69 2.48 -7.39
CA ARG A 353 -15.88 3.06 -6.76
C ARG A 353 -16.94 2.01 -6.45
N VAL A 354 -17.19 1.06 -7.35
CA VAL A 354 -18.12 -0.05 -7.11
C VAL A 354 -17.63 -0.88 -5.92
N VAL A 355 -16.36 -1.29 -5.93
CA VAL A 355 -15.76 -2.09 -4.85
C VAL A 355 -15.78 -1.36 -3.51
N SER A 356 -15.41 -0.07 -3.48
CA SER A 356 -15.33 0.70 -2.25
C SER A 356 -16.69 1.04 -1.65
N ASN A 357 -17.74 1.12 -2.46
CA ASN A 357 -19.11 1.34 -1.98
C ASN A 357 -19.77 0.04 -1.52
N LYS A 358 -19.47 -1.09 -2.19
CA LYS A 358 -20.10 -2.38 -1.90
C LYS A 358 -19.45 -3.10 -0.70
N TYR A 359 -18.14 -2.94 -0.50
CA TYR A 359 -17.38 -3.66 0.51
C TYR A 359 -16.65 -2.74 1.49
N PRO A 360 -16.55 -3.12 2.78
CA PRO A 360 -15.86 -2.29 3.77
C PRO A 360 -14.32 -2.33 3.61
N PHE A 361 -13.78 -3.37 2.97
CA PHE A 361 -12.35 -3.67 2.99
C PHE A 361 -11.46 -2.64 2.29
N TRP A 362 -11.95 -2.04 1.19
CA TRP A 362 -11.22 -0.96 0.52
C TRP A 362 -11.04 0.24 1.44
N ASN A 363 -12.11 0.67 2.10
CA ASN A 363 -12.09 1.87 2.96
C ASN A 363 -11.33 1.62 4.26
N ARG A 364 -11.32 0.38 4.77
CA ARG A 364 -10.56 -0.03 5.96
C ARG A 364 -9.06 0.21 5.81
N SER A 365 -8.50 -0.08 4.64
CA SER A 365 -7.05 0.00 4.39
C SER A 365 -6.65 1.15 3.46
N LEU A 366 -7.63 1.89 2.93
CA LEU A 366 -7.44 2.81 1.80
C LEU A 366 -6.76 2.13 0.61
N GLY A 367 -7.02 0.84 0.40
CA GLY A 367 -6.44 0.03 -0.66
C GLY A 367 -5.08 -0.61 -0.32
N ALA A 368 -4.54 -0.48 0.89
CA ALA A 368 -3.19 -0.95 1.21
C ALA A 368 -3.00 -2.48 1.20
N ASP A 369 -4.08 -3.25 1.39
CA ASP A 369 -4.13 -4.70 1.20
C ASP A 369 -4.78 -5.10 -0.14
N HIS A 370 -5.00 -4.14 -1.05
CA HIS A 370 -5.51 -4.42 -2.39
C HIS A 370 -4.37 -4.64 -3.37
N VAL A 371 -4.59 -5.56 -4.31
CA VAL A 371 -3.61 -5.92 -5.31
C VAL A 371 -4.20 -5.92 -6.71
N MET A 372 -3.46 -5.34 -7.65
CA MET A 372 -3.71 -5.45 -9.08
C MET A 372 -2.46 -6.02 -9.77
N LEU A 373 -2.67 -6.65 -10.92
CA LEU A 373 -1.58 -7.21 -11.73
C LEU A 373 -1.73 -6.76 -13.18
N SER A 374 -0.63 -6.34 -13.80
CA SER A 374 -0.63 -6.13 -15.25
C SER A 374 0.73 -6.35 -15.90
N CYS A 375 0.73 -7.01 -17.05
CA CYS A 375 1.91 -7.12 -17.90
C CYS A 375 1.98 -6.04 -18.99
N HIS A 376 0.89 -5.29 -19.21
CA HIS A 376 0.84 -4.22 -20.20
C HIS A 376 1.69 -3.01 -19.76
N ASP A 377 2.27 -2.30 -20.73
CA ASP A 377 3.07 -1.09 -20.51
C ASP A 377 2.28 0.02 -19.79
N TRP A 378 0.98 0.10 -20.05
CA TRP A 378 0.07 1.06 -19.41
C TRP A 378 -0.43 0.64 -18.02
N GLY A 379 0.08 -0.45 -17.44
CA GLY A 379 -0.21 -0.85 -16.06
C GLY A 379 -0.03 0.29 -15.02
N PRO A 380 1.14 0.97 -14.97
CA PRO A 380 1.33 2.16 -14.15
C PRO A 380 0.28 3.25 -14.42
N ARG A 381 0.01 3.54 -15.70
CA ARG A 381 -0.95 4.57 -16.10
C ARG A 381 -2.38 4.24 -15.67
N ALA A 382 -2.81 2.99 -15.80
CA ALA A 382 -4.14 2.53 -15.40
C ALA A 382 -4.40 2.83 -13.93
N THR A 383 -3.37 2.69 -13.08
CA THR A 383 -3.47 2.97 -11.64
C THR A 383 -3.39 4.46 -11.28
N TRP A 384 -2.83 5.32 -12.15
CA TRP A 384 -2.56 6.75 -11.85
C TRP A 384 -3.81 7.54 -11.48
N TYR A 385 -4.95 7.18 -12.08
CA TYR A 385 -6.21 7.89 -11.91
C TYR A 385 -6.87 7.69 -10.53
N VAL A 386 -6.42 6.70 -9.76
CA VAL A 386 -6.86 6.45 -8.39
C VAL A 386 -5.64 6.54 -7.48
N LYS A 387 -5.51 7.64 -6.73
CA LYS A 387 -4.33 7.90 -5.87
C LYS A 387 -4.02 6.75 -4.92
N GLN A 388 -5.06 6.16 -4.31
CA GLN A 388 -4.95 5.00 -3.44
C GLN A 388 -4.37 3.79 -4.19
N LEU A 389 -4.84 3.52 -5.41
CA LEU A 389 -4.33 2.41 -6.21
C LEU A 389 -2.88 2.63 -6.67
N TYR A 390 -2.52 3.87 -7.01
CA TYR A 390 -1.17 4.21 -7.46
C TYR A 390 -0.14 4.18 -6.31
N PHE A 391 -0.42 4.89 -5.22
CA PHE A 391 0.55 5.15 -4.14
C PHE A 391 0.43 4.19 -2.95
N VAL A 392 -0.72 3.54 -2.73
CA VAL A 392 -1.00 2.77 -1.51
C VAL A 392 -1.13 1.27 -1.79
N ALA A 393 -1.92 0.88 -2.79
CA ALA A 393 -2.15 -0.52 -3.14
C ALA A 393 -0.91 -1.22 -3.70
N ILE A 394 -0.90 -2.55 -3.64
CA ILE A 394 0.15 -3.40 -4.19
C ILE A 394 -0.05 -3.50 -5.72
N ARG A 395 0.90 -3.01 -6.50
CA ARG A 395 0.89 -3.21 -7.95
C ARG A 395 1.89 -4.28 -8.33
N VAL A 396 1.44 -5.30 -9.06
CA VAL A 396 2.29 -6.37 -9.59
C VAL A 396 2.46 -6.12 -11.09
N LEU A 397 3.63 -5.67 -11.52
CA LEU A 397 3.81 -5.13 -12.87
C LEU A 397 4.96 -5.82 -13.60
N CYS A 398 4.78 -6.14 -14.89
CA CYS A 398 5.91 -6.48 -15.76
C CYS A 398 6.79 -5.24 -15.96
N ASN A 399 6.16 -4.10 -16.26
CA ASN A 399 6.82 -2.80 -16.42
C ASN A 399 7.23 -2.20 -15.06
N ALA A 400 8.24 -2.79 -14.42
CA ALA A 400 8.70 -2.44 -13.08
C ALA A 400 9.77 -1.31 -13.10
N ASN A 401 9.40 -0.14 -13.60
CA ASN A 401 10.30 0.99 -13.82
C ASN A 401 10.30 1.98 -12.65
N THR A 402 11.41 2.08 -11.91
CA THR A 402 11.54 3.01 -10.77
C THR A 402 11.47 4.49 -11.16
N SER A 403 11.76 4.87 -12.41
CA SER A 403 11.57 6.26 -12.88
C SER A 403 10.09 6.60 -13.10
N GLU A 404 9.20 5.62 -13.10
CA GLU A 404 7.74 5.76 -13.25
C GLU A 404 7.02 5.46 -11.93
N HIS A 405 7.68 5.80 -10.81
CA HIS A 405 7.20 5.59 -9.45
C HIS A 405 6.92 4.13 -9.07
N PHE A 406 7.51 3.16 -9.76
CA PHE A 406 7.54 1.79 -9.23
C PHE A 406 8.35 1.77 -7.92
N ASN A 407 7.74 1.31 -6.84
CA ASN A 407 8.36 1.26 -5.52
C ASN A 407 8.55 -0.20 -5.09
N PRO A 408 9.78 -0.77 -5.10
CA PRO A 408 9.99 -2.18 -4.78
C PRO A 408 9.63 -2.58 -3.34
N LYS A 409 9.43 -1.62 -2.42
CA LYS A 409 8.93 -1.91 -1.07
C LYS A 409 7.43 -2.20 -1.03
N LYS A 410 6.68 -1.67 -2.00
CA LYS A 410 5.20 -1.73 -2.12
C LYS A 410 4.75 -2.59 -3.28
N ASP A 411 5.38 -2.41 -4.44
CA ASP A 411 5.08 -3.05 -5.71
C ASP A 411 5.94 -4.30 -5.91
N ALA A 412 5.48 -5.21 -6.76
CA ALA A 412 6.18 -6.44 -7.13
C ALA A 412 6.43 -6.49 -8.64
N SER A 413 7.62 -6.96 -9.03
CA SER A 413 7.97 -7.21 -10.43
C SER A 413 7.74 -8.68 -10.74
N PHE A 414 7.16 -8.98 -11.90
CA PHE A 414 6.98 -10.34 -12.38
C PHE A 414 7.39 -10.46 -13.86
N PRO A 415 7.75 -11.67 -14.34
CA PRO A 415 8.33 -11.80 -15.67
C PRO A 415 7.29 -11.65 -16.76
N GLU A 416 7.65 -10.91 -17.79
CA GLU A 416 7.01 -10.99 -19.11
C GLU A 416 7.43 -12.31 -19.77
N ILE A 417 6.48 -13.15 -20.15
CA ILE A 417 6.75 -14.45 -20.78
C ILE A 417 5.95 -14.50 -22.07
N ASN A 418 6.65 -14.65 -23.20
CA ASN A 418 6.01 -14.81 -24.49
C ASN A 418 5.61 -16.28 -24.70
N LEU A 419 4.30 -16.58 -24.68
CA LEU A 419 3.79 -17.92 -24.93
C LEU A 419 3.00 -17.95 -26.24
N GLU A 420 3.52 -18.62 -27.25
CA GLU A 420 2.86 -18.70 -28.57
C GLU A 420 1.61 -19.59 -28.52
N THR A 421 1.74 -20.77 -27.90
CA THR A 421 0.66 -21.77 -27.78
C THR A 421 -0.16 -21.62 -26.50
N GLY A 422 0.36 -20.88 -25.52
CA GLY A 422 -0.18 -20.79 -24.15
C GLY A 422 0.46 -21.78 -23.17
N ASP A 423 1.46 -22.55 -23.61
CA ASP A 423 2.29 -23.41 -22.77
C ASP A 423 3.78 -23.26 -23.11
N ILE A 424 4.64 -23.90 -22.33
CA ILE A 424 6.11 -23.81 -22.47
C ILE A 424 6.73 -24.96 -23.27
N THR A 425 5.92 -25.74 -24.01
CA THR A 425 6.39 -26.94 -24.71
C THR A 425 7.48 -26.57 -25.72
N GLY A 426 8.64 -27.23 -25.61
CA GLY A 426 9.78 -27.00 -26.51
C GLY A 426 10.63 -25.76 -26.20
N LEU A 427 10.18 -24.87 -25.30
CA LEU A 427 10.92 -23.66 -24.91
C LEU A 427 12.08 -23.98 -23.96
N VAL A 428 11.88 -24.95 -23.06
CA VAL A 428 12.83 -25.31 -22.01
C VAL A 428 13.90 -26.26 -22.52
N GLY A 429 15.16 -25.93 -22.22
CA GLY A 429 16.33 -26.75 -22.49
C GLY A 429 17.41 -25.97 -23.24
N GLY A 430 18.67 -26.28 -22.96
CA GLY A 430 19.82 -25.63 -23.59
C GLY A 430 20.92 -26.63 -23.94
N LEU A 431 21.84 -26.20 -24.80
CA LEU A 431 23.04 -26.98 -25.12
C LEU A 431 24.03 -26.94 -23.94
N PRO A 432 24.85 -27.99 -23.77
CA PRO A 432 25.93 -27.96 -22.78
C PRO A 432 26.94 -26.85 -23.10
N PRO A 433 27.68 -26.32 -22.10
CA PRO A 433 28.65 -25.24 -22.31
C PRO A 433 29.64 -25.44 -23.46
N SER A 434 30.05 -26.69 -23.75
CA SER A 434 30.99 -27.04 -24.82
C SER A 434 30.42 -26.90 -26.24
N GLU A 435 29.09 -26.93 -26.39
CA GLU A 435 28.39 -26.84 -27.68
C GLU A 435 27.86 -25.43 -27.96
N ARG A 436 28.05 -24.49 -27.02
CA ARG A 436 27.66 -23.09 -27.18
C ARG A 436 28.76 -22.31 -27.90
N THR A 437 28.68 -22.32 -29.23
CA THR A 437 29.69 -21.77 -30.13
C THR A 437 29.60 -20.26 -30.34
N THR A 438 28.45 -19.63 -30.06
CA THR A 438 28.26 -18.18 -30.19
C THR A 438 28.57 -17.50 -28.86
N LEU A 439 29.40 -16.45 -28.86
CA LEU A 439 29.72 -15.70 -27.64
C LEU A 439 28.46 -15.05 -27.07
N ALA A 440 27.80 -14.19 -27.85
CA ALA A 440 26.56 -13.57 -27.42
C ALA A 440 25.59 -13.33 -28.57
N PHE A 441 24.30 -13.30 -28.26
CA PHE A 441 23.25 -13.15 -29.26
C PHE A 441 22.14 -12.19 -28.85
N PHE A 442 21.67 -11.43 -29.83
CA PHE A 442 20.45 -10.64 -29.80
C PHE A 442 19.75 -10.67 -31.16
N ALA A 443 18.43 -10.82 -31.15
CA ALA A 443 17.60 -10.50 -32.30
C ALA A 443 16.32 -9.78 -31.85
N GLY A 444 15.89 -8.75 -32.59
CA GLY A 444 14.65 -8.02 -32.32
C GLY A 444 14.51 -6.69 -33.03
N HIS A 445 13.34 -6.04 -32.94
CA HIS A 445 13.13 -4.75 -33.59
C HIS A 445 13.87 -3.58 -32.91
N MET A 446 14.17 -2.55 -33.72
CA MET A 446 14.66 -1.25 -33.27
C MET A 446 13.58 -0.52 -32.46
N HIS A 447 13.69 -0.66 -31.14
CA HIS A 447 12.63 -0.31 -30.20
C HIS A 447 13.23 0.29 -28.91
N GLY A 448 12.66 1.38 -28.41
CA GLY A 448 13.16 2.06 -27.22
C GLY A 448 14.47 2.82 -27.41
N ARG A 449 15.09 3.22 -26.29
CA ARG A 449 16.32 4.06 -26.29
C ARG A 449 17.62 3.26 -26.33
N ILE A 450 17.62 2.04 -25.79
CA ILE A 450 18.84 1.22 -25.64
C ILE A 450 19.15 0.43 -26.92
N ARG A 451 18.14 -0.16 -27.56
CA ARG A 451 18.36 -1.00 -28.76
C ARG A 451 18.98 -0.25 -29.94
N PRO A 452 18.63 1.02 -30.24
CA PRO A 452 19.32 1.78 -31.29
C PRO A 452 20.83 1.86 -31.06
N LEU A 453 21.29 2.07 -29.81
CA LEU A 453 22.71 2.06 -29.46
C LEU A 453 23.32 0.67 -29.67
N LEU A 454 22.63 -0.39 -29.23
CA LEU A 454 23.09 -1.77 -29.47
C LEU A 454 23.27 -2.06 -30.96
N PHE A 455 22.29 -1.67 -31.80
CA PHE A 455 22.38 -1.84 -33.25
C PHE A 455 23.50 -1.00 -33.86
N GLN A 456 23.61 0.26 -33.46
CA GLN A 456 24.66 1.15 -33.93
C GLN A 456 26.05 0.55 -33.71
N HIS A 457 26.29 -0.12 -32.58
CA HIS A 457 27.59 -0.69 -32.25
C HIS A 457 27.82 -2.10 -32.78
N TRP A 458 26.80 -2.96 -32.80
CA TRP A 458 27.00 -4.41 -32.98
C TRP A 458 26.23 -5.07 -34.13
N LYS A 459 25.24 -4.39 -34.74
CA LYS A 459 24.44 -4.98 -35.81
C LYS A 459 25.34 -5.46 -36.95
N GLU A 460 25.38 -6.77 -37.17
CA GLU A 460 26.15 -7.42 -38.25
C GLU A 460 27.65 -7.01 -38.31
N LYS A 461 28.25 -6.68 -37.15
CA LYS A 461 29.62 -6.16 -37.06
C LYS A 461 30.66 -7.13 -36.48
N ASP A 462 30.22 -8.23 -35.88
CA ASP A 462 31.10 -9.22 -35.26
C ASP A 462 30.61 -10.64 -35.55
N LYS A 463 31.56 -11.59 -35.64
CA LYS A 463 31.28 -12.99 -35.98
C LYS A 463 30.85 -13.85 -34.78
N ASP A 464 31.19 -13.41 -33.56
CA ASP A 464 30.94 -14.15 -32.31
C ASP A 464 29.85 -13.46 -31.46
N LEU A 465 29.75 -12.13 -31.55
CA LEU A 465 28.71 -11.31 -30.94
C LEU A 465 27.67 -10.93 -32.01
N LEU A 466 26.60 -11.72 -32.08
CA LEU A 466 25.61 -11.65 -33.14
C LEU A 466 24.42 -10.78 -32.74
N VAL A 467 24.21 -9.68 -33.47
CA VAL A 467 23.09 -8.75 -33.26
C VAL A 467 22.34 -8.57 -34.57
N TYR A 468 21.07 -8.98 -34.59
CA TYR A 468 20.18 -8.89 -35.74
C TYR A 468 18.94 -8.05 -35.45
N GLU A 469 18.51 -7.28 -36.44
CA GLU A 469 17.18 -6.65 -36.36
C GLU A 469 16.10 -7.65 -36.79
N THR A 470 16.34 -8.30 -37.92
CA THR A 470 15.56 -9.42 -38.44
C THR A 470 16.52 -10.58 -38.66
N LEU A 471 16.13 -11.78 -38.25
CA LEU A 471 16.96 -12.96 -38.46
C LEU A 471 17.05 -13.33 -39.95
N PRO A 472 18.20 -13.84 -40.42
CA PRO A 472 18.30 -14.41 -41.76
C PRO A 472 17.32 -15.57 -41.97
N GLU A 473 16.90 -15.77 -43.23
CA GLU A 473 16.02 -16.88 -43.59
C GLU A 473 16.63 -18.24 -43.22
N GLY A 474 15.81 -19.13 -42.67
CA GLY A 474 16.25 -20.47 -42.21
C GLY A 474 16.97 -20.49 -40.85
N VAL A 475 17.19 -19.34 -40.19
CA VAL A 475 17.79 -19.28 -38.86
C VAL A 475 16.71 -19.29 -37.78
N SER A 476 16.74 -20.29 -36.91
CA SER A 476 15.83 -20.42 -35.77
C SER A 476 16.26 -19.54 -34.60
N TYR A 477 15.37 -18.66 -34.13
CA TYR A 477 15.60 -17.80 -32.97
C TYR A 477 15.95 -18.61 -31.71
N HIS A 478 15.17 -19.66 -31.42
CA HIS A 478 15.39 -20.50 -30.25
C HIS A 478 16.70 -21.28 -30.32
N ASP A 479 17.12 -21.73 -31.50
CA ASP A 479 18.40 -22.43 -31.66
C ASP A 479 19.57 -21.48 -31.42
N MET A 480 19.45 -20.22 -31.87
CA MET A 480 20.47 -19.20 -31.61
C MET A 480 20.61 -18.90 -30.11
N LEU A 481 19.50 -18.80 -29.36
CA LEU A 481 19.55 -18.67 -27.90
C LEU A 481 20.25 -19.88 -27.25
N LYS A 482 19.91 -21.11 -27.68
CA LYS A 482 20.49 -22.35 -27.13
C LYS A 482 21.98 -22.51 -27.46
N LYS A 483 22.44 -22.01 -28.61
CA LYS A 483 23.85 -22.02 -29.06
C LYS A 483 24.70 -20.90 -28.47
N SER A 484 24.09 -19.91 -27.82
CA SER A 484 24.81 -18.75 -27.30
C SER A 484 25.25 -18.94 -25.86
N LYS A 485 26.44 -18.45 -25.51
CA LYS A 485 26.91 -18.42 -24.12
C LYS A 485 26.13 -17.36 -23.33
N TYR A 486 25.99 -16.19 -23.92
CA TYR A 486 25.35 -15.02 -23.35
C TYR A 486 24.17 -14.53 -24.21
N CYS A 487 23.05 -14.19 -23.60
CA CYS A 487 21.86 -13.71 -24.31
C CYS A 487 21.58 -12.27 -23.90
N ILE A 488 21.67 -11.35 -24.87
CA ILE A 488 21.58 -9.92 -24.59
C ILE A 488 20.10 -9.55 -24.40
N CYS A 489 19.80 -8.94 -23.26
CA CYS A 489 18.45 -8.54 -22.85
C CYS A 489 18.40 -7.00 -22.67
N PRO A 490 18.43 -6.22 -23.77
CA PRO A 490 18.27 -4.77 -23.71
C PRO A 490 16.79 -4.38 -23.52
N SER A 491 16.52 -3.45 -22.61
CA SER A 491 15.18 -2.87 -22.47
C SER A 491 14.71 -2.18 -23.76
N GLY A 492 13.40 -2.18 -23.97
CA GLY A 492 12.72 -1.53 -25.10
C GLY A 492 12.27 -0.12 -24.75
N HIS A 493 11.07 0.26 -25.21
CA HIS A 493 10.36 1.43 -24.66
C HIS A 493 10.07 1.17 -23.18
N GLU A 494 9.63 -0.05 -22.86
CA GLU A 494 9.49 -0.54 -21.51
C GLU A 494 10.75 -1.22 -20.99
N VAL A 495 10.86 -1.27 -19.67
CA VAL A 495 11.99 -1.93 -19.01
C VAL A 495 11.93 -3.46 -19.10
N ALA A 496 10.71 -4.02 -19.18
CA ALA A 496 10.45 -5.45 -19.30
C ALA A 496 10.84 -6.01 -20.69
N SER A 497 11.17 -7.31 -20.73
CA SER A 497 11.34 -8.02 -21.99
C SER A 497 11.13 -9.53 -21.80
N PRO A 498 10.45 -10.22 -22.74
CA PRO A 498 10.32 -11.69 -22.70
C PRO A 498 11.68 -12.39 -22.81
N ARG A 499 12.68 -11.69 -23.37
CA ARG A 499 14.04 -12.20 -23.58
C ARG A 499 14.71 -12.71 -22.31
N ILE A 500 14.36 -12.15 -21.15
CA ILE A 500 14.90 -12.62 -19.88
C ILE A 500 14.43 -14.05 -19.60
N ALA A 501 13.13 -14.31 -19.74
CA ALA A 501 12.57 -15.64 -19.57
C ALA A 501 13.07 -16.60 -20.67
N GLU A 502 13.14 -16.15 -21.92
CA GLU A 502 13.64 -16.95 -23.05
C GLU A 502 15.11 -17.34 -22.87
N ALA A 503 15.97 -16.43 -22.37
CA ALA A 503 17.36 -16.73 -22.05
C ALA A 503 17.47 -17.78 -20.94
N ILE A 504 16.66 -17.66 -19.89
CA ILE A 504 16.62 -18.62 -18.78
C ILE A 504 16.14 -20.00 -19.27
N TYR A 505 15.12 -20.05 -20.13
CA TYR A 505 14.63 -21.29 -20.73
C TYR A 505 15.68 -21.98 -21.61
N ALA A 506 16.44 -21.20 -22.37
CA ALA A 506 17.55 -21.69 -23.20
C ALA A 506 18.84 -22.00 -22.41
N GLU A 507 18.83 -21.89 -21.08
CA GLU A 507 19.99 -21.99 -20.20
C GLU A 507 21.17 -21.09 -20.63
N CYS A 508 20.84 -19.93 -21.22
CA CYS A 508 21.76 -18.93 -21.72
C CYS A 508 21.95 -17.84 -20.66
N VAL A 509 23.18 -17.43 -20.35
CA VAL A 509 23.43 -16.44 -19.30
C VAL A 509 22.88 -15.08 -19.73
N PRO A 510 21.87 -14.50 -19.03
CA PRO A 510 21.29 -13.23 -19.43
C PRO A 510 22.30 -12.08 -19.25
N VAL A 511 22.42 -11.23 -20.27
CA VAL A 511 23.17 -9.97 -20.22
C VAL A 511 22.18 -8.83 -20.16
N LEU A 512 21.98 -8.27 -18.98
CA LEU A 512 20.95 -7.31 -18.68
C LEU A 512 21.45 -5.90 -19.00
N ILE A 513 20.80 -5.23 -19.96
CA ILE A 513 21.10 -3.85 -20.34
C ILE A 513 19.84 -3.02 -20.15
N SER A 514 19.69 -2.44 -18.98
CA SER A 514 18.49 -1.70 -18.58
C SER A 514 18.82 -0.54 -17.67
N GLN A 515 17.91 0.42 -17.57
CA GLN A 515 17.96 1.49 -16.57
C GLN A 515 16.69 1.40 -15.73
N HIS A 516 16.82 1.60 -14.42
CA HIS A 516 15.69 1.70 -13.49
C HIS A 516 14.79 0.47 -13.38
N TYR A 517 15.17 -0.67 -13.98
CA TYR A 517 14.37 -1.90 -13.97
C TYR A 517 14.55 -2.69 -12.68
N VAL A 518 13.45 -2.98 -11.99
CA VAL A 518 13.44 -3.98 -10.91
C VAL A 518 13.17 -5.35 -11.52
N LEU A 519 14.18 -6.22 -11.52
CA LEU A 519 14.07 -7.56 -12.12
C LEU A 519 13.05 -8.44 -11.36
N PRO A 520 12.37 -9.38 -12.04
CA PRO A 520 11.43 -10.28 -11.41
C PRO A 520 12.05 -11.05 -10.25
N PHE A 521 11.28 -11.18 -9.16
CA PHE A 521 11.67 -11.94 -7.97
C PHE A 521 12.98 -11.49 -7.29
N SER A 522 13.40 -10.24 -7.48
CA SER A 522 14.64 -9.68 -6.92
C SER A 522 14.72 -9.69 -5.40
N ASP A 523 13.60 -9.82 -4.68
CA ASP A 523 13.58 -10.01 -3.22
C ASP A 523 14.20 -11.34 -2.80
N VAL A 524 14.10 -12.35 -3.67
CA VAL A 524 14.47 -13.73 -3.39
C VAL A 524 15.69 -14.15 -4.19
N LEU A 525 15.72 -13.86 -5.50
CA LEU A 525 16.78 -14.29 -6.41
C LEU A 525 17.95 -13.32 -6.39
N ASN A 526 19.16 -13.87 -6.31
CA ASN A 526 20.41 -13.15 -6.46
C ASN A 526 20.82 -13.12 -7.95
N TRP A 527 20.27 -12.16 -8.69
CA TRP A 527 20.53 -12.01 -10.14
C TRP A 527 22.02 -11.91 -10.50
N GLU A 528 22.85 -11.28 -9.65
CA GLU A 528 24.30 -11.16 -9.86
C GLU A 528 25.01 -12.52 -9.88
N SER A 529 24.41 -13.56 -9.29
CA SER A 529 25.00 -14.90 -9.25
C SER A 529 24.88 -15.68 -10.57
N PHE A 530 23.98 -15.27 -11.47
CA PHE A 530 23.62 -16.00 -12.70
C PHE A 530 23.37 -15.12 -13.93
N SER A 531 23.61 -13.83 -13.86
CA SER A 531 23.47 -12.89 -14.98
C SER A 531 24.65 -11.91 -15.01
N VAL A 532 24.83 -11.24 -16.15
CA VAL A 532 25.80 -10.16 -16.33
C VAL A 532 25.03 -8.85 -16.47
N GLN A 533 25.30 -7.87 -15.62
CA GLN A 533 24.73 -6.53 -15.76
C GLN A 533 25.71 -5.63 -16.51
N VAL A 534 25.22 -4.94 -17.55
CA VAL A 534 26.03 -4.02 -18.35
C VAL A 534 25.32 -2.69 -18.44
N SER A 535 26.02 -1.61 -18.13
CA SER A 535 25.47 -0.26 -18.24
C SER A 535 25.28 0.14 -19.71
N VAL A 536 24.35 1.06 -19.99
CA VAL A 536 24.09 1.54 -21.37
C VAL A 536 25.34 2.17 -21.99
N SER A 537 26.18 2.85 -21.19
CA SER A 537 27.44 3.44 -21.64
C SER A 537 28.50 2.40 -22.03
N GLU A 538 28.40 1.18 -21.55
CA GLU A 538 29.35 0.09 -21.81
C GLU A 538 28.96 -0.79 -22.98
N ILE A 539 27.84 -0.49 -23.67
CA ILE A 539 27.44 -1.20 -24.90
C ILE A 539 28.61 -1.33 -25.89
N PRO A 540 29.43 -0.31 -26.17
CA PRO A 540 30.57 -0.44 -27.09
C PRO A 540 31.63 -1.46 -26.65
N HIS A 541 31.69 -1.79 -25.36
CA HIS A 541 32.67 -2.70 -24.74
C HIS A 541 32.11 -4.09 -24.44
N LEU A 542 30.89 -4.41 -24.93
CA LEU A 542 30.22 -5.69 -24.62
C LEU A 542 31.10 -6.92 -24.86
N LYS A 543 31.78 -7.01 -26.01
CA LYS A 543 32.63 -8.15 -26.32
C LYS A 543 33.80 -8.28 -25.34
N GLU A 544 34.44 -7.17 -24.99
CA GLU A 544 35.54 -7.12 -24.02
C GLU A 544 35.08 -7.62 -22.64
N ILE A 545 33.94 -7.11 -22.16
CA ILE A 545 33.35 -7.50 -20.88
C ILE A 545 33.06 -9.00 -20.85
N LEU A 546 32.38 -9.53 -21.88
CA LEU A 546 31.95 -10.92 -21.90
C LEU A 546 33.12 -11.90 -22.09
N MET A 547 34.15 -11.51 -22.84
CA MET A 547 35.38 -12.31 -22.98
C MET A 547 36.27 -12.24 -21.75
N GLY A 548 36.19 -11.16 -20.97
CA GLY A 548 36.92 -11.00 -19.70
C GLY A 548 36.42 -11.91 -18.59
N ILE A 549 35.22 -12.48 -18.70
CA ILE A 549 34.66 -13.42 -17.72
C ILE A 549 35.36 -14.79 -17.87
N PRO A 550 36.03 -15.30 -16.82
CA PRO A 550 36.67 -16.61 -16.87
C PRO A 550 35.68 -17.74 -17.17
N GLU A 551 36.12 -18.74 -17.94
CA GLU A 551 35.29 -19.88 -18.34
C GLU A 551 34.66 -20.62 -17.13
N GLU A 552 35.39 -20.73 -16.02
CA GLU A 552 34.87 -21.33 -14.79
C GLU A 552 33.70 -20.53 -14.20
N GLN A 553 33.80 -19.20 -14.20
CA GLN A 553 32.73 -18.31 -13.75
C GLN A 553 31.51 -18.39 -14.67
N TYR A 554 31.73 -18.40 -15.99
CA TYR A 554 30.66 -18.62 -16.98
C TYR A 554 29.91 -19.94 -16.71
N ARG A 555 30.62 -21.06 -16.54
CA ARG A 555 30.01 -22.37 -16.26
C ARG A 555 29.21 -22.37 -14.96
N ARG A 556 29.69 -21.67 -13.92
CA ARG A 556 28.94 -21.49 -12.67
C ARG A 556 27.64 -20.72 -12.90
N MET A 557 27.69 -19.61 -13.64
CA MET A 557 26.48 -18.83 -13.98
C MET A 557 25.49 -19.67 -14.79
N GLN A 558 25.95 -20.38 -15.82
CA GLN A 558 25.10 -21.24 -16.65
C GLN A 558 24.39 -22.33 -15.83
N LYS A 559 25.11 -23.00 -14.93
CA LYS A 559 24.51 -23.98 -14.01
C LYS A 559 23.45 -23.35 -13.12
N ARG A 560 23.69 -22.13 -12.64
CA ARG A 560 22.73 -21.38 -11.81
C ARG A 560 21.51 -20.92 -12.60
N VAL A 561 21.66 -20.51 -13.87
CA VAL A 561 20.51 -20.23 -14.77
C VAL A 561 19.60 -21.45 -14.85
N LYS A 562 20.17 -22.64 -15.05
CA LYS A 562 19.41 -23.91 -15.06
C LYS A 562 18.67 -24.17 -13.74
N GLN A 563 19.27 -23.83 -12.59
CA GLN A 563 18.60 -23.95 -11.29
C GLN A 563 17.44 -22.95 -11.14
N VAL A 564 17.65 -21.70 -11.57
CA VAL A 564 16.66 -20.61 -11.49
C VAL A 564 15.46 -20.86 -12.41
N GLN A 565 15.66 -21.57 -13.52
CA GLN A 565 14.63 -21.87 -14.52
C GLN A 565 13.30 -22.34 -13.92
N ARG A 566 13.33 -23.15 -12.85
CA ARG A 566 12.12 -23.63 -12.18
C ARG A 566 11.18 -22.52 -11.72
N HIS A 567 11.70 -21.34 -11.39
CA HIS A 567 10.95 -20.19 -10.88
C HIS A 567 10.32 -19.35 -12.00
N PHE A 568 10.65 -19.64 -13.26
CA PHE A 568 10.11 -18.95 -14.43
C PHE A 568 9.16 -19.83 -15.22
N VAL A 569 9.22 -21.16 -15.04
CA VAL A 569 8.35 -22.12 -15.71
C VAL A 569 6.89 -21.92 -15.31
N VAL A 570 6.02 -21.87 -16.32
CA VAL A 570 4.56 -21.94 -16.19
C VAL A 570 4.13 -23.40 -16.16
N ASN A 571 3.45 -23.84 -15.09
CA ASN A 571 2.80 -25.15 -15.04
C ASN A 571 1.27 -24.98 -15.00
N SER A 572 0.55 -25.92 -15.61
CA SER A 572 -0.90 -26.07 -15.45
C SER A 572 -1.20 -27.53 -15.08
N PRO A 573 -1.61 -27.83 -13.83
CA PRO A 573 -1.81 -26.89 -12.72
C PRO A 573 -0.49 -26.32 -12.15
N PRO A 574 -0.53 -25.16 -11.46
CA PRO A 574 0.65 -24.58 -10.81
C PRO A 574 1.32 -25.54 -9.81
N LYS A 575 2.65 -25.49 -9.73
CA LYS A 575 3.48 -26.32 -8.84
C LYS A 575 4.28 -25.48 -7.87
N ARG A 576 4.58 -26.00 -6.67
CA ARG A 576 5.39 -25.30 -5.66
C ARG A 576 6.65 -24.71 -6.29
N PHE A 577 6.94 -23.46 -5.95
CA PHE A 577 8.09 -22.68 -6.43
C PHE A 577 8.13 -22.33 -7.93
N ASP A 578 7.07 -22.60 -8.69
CA ASP A 578 6.96 -22.13 -10.07
C ASP A 578 6.63 -20.64 -10.18
N VAL A 579 6.52 -20.11 -11.41
CA VAL A 579 6.31 -18.67 -11.62
C VAL A 579 5.05 -18.14 -10.94
N PHE A 580 3.97 -18.91 -10.91
CA PHE A 580 2.73 -18.52 -10.23
C PHE A 580 2.96 -18.40 -8.72
N HIS A 581 3.57 -19.42 -8.11
CA HIS A 581 3.88 -19.38 -6.68
C HIS A 581 4.88 -18.28 -6.32
N MET A 582 5.81 -17.96 -7.20
CA MET A 582 6.76 -16.86 -7.02
C MET A 582 6.08 -15.48 -7.11
N ILE A 583 5.06 -15.32 -7.96
CA ILE A 583 4.22 -14.12 -8.01
C ILE A 583 3.42 -13.99 -6.71
N ILE A 584 2.73 -15.06 -6.27
CA ILE A 584 1.99 -15.07 -4.99
C ILE A 584 2.91 -14.75 -3.81
N HIS A 585 4.13 -15.29 -3.81
CA HIS A 585 5.14 -14.99 -2.79
C HIS A 585 5.58 -13.54 -2.80
N SER A 586 5.72 -12.94 -3.97
CA SER A 586 6.04 -11.52 -4.08
C SER A 586 4.93 -10.65 -3.48
N ILE A 587 3.65 -10.98 -3.73
CA ILE A 587 2.49 -10.30 -3.12
C ILE A 587 2.50 -10.49 -1.60
N TRP A 588 2.76 -11.71 -1.12
CA TRP A 588 2.89 -12.03 0.31
C TRP A 588 3.91 -11.14 1.01
N LEU A 589 5.10 -10.95 0.41
CA LEU A 589 6.12 -10.06 0.96
C LEU A 589 5.64 -8.62 1.04
N ARG A 590 4.84 -8.14 0.07
CA ARG A 590 4.28 -6.77 0.12
C ARG A 590 3.23 -6.62 1.20
N ARG A 591 2.39 -7.64 1.38
CA ARG A 591 1.43 -7.65 2.48
C ARG A 591 2.10 -7.63 3.86
N LEU A 592 3.23 -8.32 4.01
CA LEU A 592 4.02 -8.28 5.25
C LEU A 592 4.64 -6.90 5.54
N ASN A 593 4.88 -6.07 4.52
CA ASN A 593 5.46 -4.74 4.70
C ASN A 593 4.47 -3.71 5.25
N VAL A 594 3.17 -4.00 5.20
CA VAL A 594 2.08 -3.12 5.64
C VAL A 594 1.47 -3.66 6.92
N ARG A 595 1.11 -2.75 7.84
CA ARG A 595 0.26 -3.04 9.00
C ARG A 595 -1.03 -2.27 8.83
N ILE A 596 -2.15 -2.97 8.95
CA ILE A 596 -3.48 -2.36 8.90
C ILE A 596 -4.03 -2.34 10.31
N TYR A 597 -4.52 -1.17 10.70
CA TYR A 597 -5.21 -0.96 11.97
C TYR A 597 -6.69 -0.81 11.64
N GLY A 598 -7.54 -1.55 12.37
CA GLY A 598 -8.98 -1.67 12.13
C GLY A 598 -9.78 -0.44 12.50
#